data_AF-A0A9X2DVT8-F1
#
_entry.id   AF-A0A9X2DVT8-F1
#
_cell.length_a   1.000
_cell.length_b   1.000
_cell.length_c   1.000
_cell.angle_alpha   90.00
_cell.angle_beta   90.00
_cell.angle_gamma   90.00
#
_symmetry.space_group_name_H-M   'P 1'
#
loop_
_entity.id
_entity.type
_entity.pdbx_description
1 polymer ?
#
loop_
_entity_poly.entity_id
_entity_poly.type
_entity_poly.pdbx_seq_one_letter_code
_entity_poly.pdbx_strand_id
1 'polypeptide(L)'
;MSIRSTVLALASVVALAGAAAAPALADHNSGANLDDHASSDISSNGTCYYGALLAGAPDRNLRTTSYRFVRSGNSLTLVCSYTGIPSFIPEAENGNGDWYAPTKPVRFVAESACLPPGVDSAGELYPDDPDRSVDRVDANTLWYRSTMTMVCFWPDDPTR
;
A
#
# COMPACT_ATOMS: atom_id res chain seq x y z
N MET A 1 54.12 5.87 -29.72
CA MET A 1 53.62 4.55 -29.26
C MET A 1 52.17 4.70 -28.83
N SER A 2 51.30 3.93 -29.47
CA SER A 2 49.91 3.66 -29.06
C SER A 2 49.90 2.92 -27.72
N ILE A 3 48.88 3.14 -26.88
CA ILE A 3 47.98 2.11 -26.31
C ILE A 3 46.92 2.83 -25.44
N ARG A 4 45.68 2.78 -25.93
CA ARG A 4 44.38 2.62 -25.26
C ARG A 4 44.28 2.93 -23.75
N SER A 5 43.23 3.65 -23.36
CA SER A 5 42.18 3.05 -22.51
C SER A 5 40.94 3.95 -22.44
N THR A 6 39.92 3.50 -23.17
CA THR A 6 38.50 3.77 -23.00
C THR A 6 38.12 3.40 -21.55
N VAL A 7 37.81 4.38 -20.70
CA VAL A 7 37.31 4.11 -19.33
C VAL A 7 35.93 4.73 -19.16
N LEU A 8 34.95 3.84 -19.35
CA LEU A 8 33.67 3.71 -18.67
C LEU A 8 32.73 4.93 -18.59
N ALA A 9 31.83 5.01 -19.57
CA ALA A 9 30.46 5.41 -19.33
C ALA A 9 29.71 4.28 -18.60
N LEU A 10 29.69 4.32 -17.27
CA LEU A 10 28.85 3.45 -16.43
C LEU A 10 28.62 4.16 -15.08
N ALA A 11 27.81 5.23 -15.10
CA ALA A 11 27.38 5.89 -13.87
C ALA A 11 25.90 6.30 -13.87
N SER A 12 25.13 5.95 -14.90
CA SER A 12 23.75 6.43 -15.07
C SER A 12 22.66 5.36 -14.98
N VAL A 13 23.00 4.08 -14.73
CA VAL A 13 22.00 2.99 -14.72
C VAL A 13 21.45 2.69 -13.32
N VAL A 14 22.21 2.97 -12.26
CA VAL A 14 21.79 2.60 -10.89
C VAL A 14 20.78 3.60 -10.29
N ALA A 15 20.85 4.88 -10.66
CA ALA A 15 19.95 5.90 -10.14
C ALA A 15 18.54 5.86 -10.75
N LEU A 16 18.39 5.30 -11.96
CA LEU A 16 17.08 5.21 -12.62
C LEU A 16 16.26 3.99 -12.18
N ALA A 17 16.93 2.93 -11.69
CA ALA A 17 16.25 1.72 -11.20
C ALA A 17 15.67 1.90 -9.77
N GLY A 18 16.28 2.72 -8.92
CA GLY A 18 15.83 2.92 -7.54
C GLY A 18 14.55 3.75 -7.41
N ALA A 19 14.38 4.80 -8.23
CA ALA A 19 13.21 5.67 -8.16
C ALA A 19 11.96 5.09 -8.84
N ALA A 20 12.13 4.17 -9.80
CA ALA A 20 11.01 3.54 -10.51
C ALA A 20 10.41 2.33 -9.77
N ALA A 21 11.17 1.66 -8.89
CA ALA A 21 10.69 0.51 -8.14
C ALA A 21 9.79 0.88 -6.94
N ALA A 22 10.07 2.03 -6.29
CA ALA A 22 9.33 2.50 -5.14
C ALA A 22 7.81 2.71 -5.38
N PRO A 23 7.35 3.37 -6.47
CA PRO A 23 5.92 3.48 -6.76
C PRO A 23 5.29 2.12 -7.11
N ALA A 24 6.00 1.25 -7.83
CA ALA A 24 5.47 -0.05 -8.24
C ALA A 24 5.19 -0.98 -7.05
N LEU A 25 6.03 -0.98 -6.01
CA LEU A 25 5.80 -1.81 -4.82
C LEU A 25 4.61 -1.32 -3.99
N ALA A 26 4.38 -0.01 -3.93
CA ALA A 26 3.21 0.55 -3.26
C ALA A 26 1.88 0.13 -3.93
N ASP A 27 1.89 -0.15 -5.24
CA ASP A 27 0.70 -0.60 -5.99
C ASP A 27 0.26 -2.03 -5.62
N HIS A 28 1.13 -2.81 -4.96
CA HIS A 28 0.88 -4.19 -4.53
C HIS A 28 0.52 -4.31 -3.04
N ASN A 29 0.41 -3.19 -2.33
CA ASN A 29 0.24 -3.17 -0.89
C ASN A 29 -0.95 -2.31 -0.46
N SER A 30 -1.30 -2.44 0.81
CA SER A 30 -2.33 -1.65 1.48
C SER A 30 -1.92 -1.37 2.91
N GLY A 31 -2.56 -0.40 3.55
CA GLY A 31 -2.24 -0.03 4.93
C GLY A 31 -2.47 1.45 5.14
N ALA A 32 -1.77 2.03 6.11
CA ALA A 32 -1.83 3.46 6.39
C ALA A 32 -0.43 4.06 6.55
N ASN A 33 -0.15 5.07 5.73
CA ASN A 33 1.04 5.89 5.87
C ASN A 33 0.75 6.93 6.95
N LEU A 34 1.65 7.05 7.94
CA LEU A 34 1.58 8.04 9.01
C LEU A 34 2.44 9.25 8.63
N ASP A 35 2.00 10.47 8.94
CA ASP A 35 2.70 11.71 8.56
C ASP A 35 4.06 11.88 9.26
N ASP A 36 4.20 11.36 10.48
CA ASP A 36 5.44 11.34 11.25
C ASP A 36 5.65 9.91 11.80
N HIS A 37 6.84 9.36 11.57
CA HIS A 37 7.20 7.97 11.85
C HIS A 37 6.79 7.48 13.25
N ALA A 38 6.36 6.20 13.30
CA ALA A 38 6.40 5.30 14.45
C ALA A 38 6.12 5.94 15.83
N SER A 39 4.96 6.57 16.00
CA SER A 39 4.49 6.97 17.33
C SER A 39 3.55 5.90 17.89
N SER A 40 3.77 5.53 19.16
CA SER A 40 2.85 4.72 19.98
C SER A 40 1.41 5.26 19.99
N ASP A 41 1.24 6.54 19.68
CA ASP A 41 -0.03 7.22 19.46
C ASP A 41 -0.27 7.37 17.96
N ILE A 42 -0.77 6.29 17.35
CA ILE A 42 -1.12 6.27 15.93
C ILE A 42 -2.27 7.26 15.69
N SER A 43 -1.94 8.47 15.25
CA SER A 43 -2.91 9.51 14.91
C SER A 43 -3.43 9.34 13.49
N SER A 44 -4.62 9.87 13.21
CA SER A 44 -5.34 9.74 11.93
C SER A 44 -4.93 10.79 10.88
N ASN A 45 -3.72 11.34 10.97
CA ASN A 45 -3.34 12.49 10.16
C ASN A 45 -2.82 12.12 8.77
N GLY A 46 -2.36 10.88 8.59
CA GLY A 46 -1.86 10.40 7.31
C GLY A 46 -2.94 9.89 6.35
N THR A 47 -2.58 8.93 5.51
CA THR A 47 -3.50 8.37 4.50
C THR A 47 -3.54 6.86 4.54
N CYS A 48 -4.73 6.29 4.55
CA CYS A 48 -4.94 4.88 4.26
C CYS A 48 -5.00 4.65 2.76
N TYR A 49 -4.32 3.62 2.28
CA TYR A 49 -4.17 3.33 0.86
C TYR A 49 -4.49 1.86 0.53
N TYR A 50 -4.93 1.65 -0.71
CA TYR A 50 -5.16 0.34 -1.30
C TYR A 50 -4.56 0.33 -2.70
N GLY A 51 -3.62 -0.58 -2.93
CA GLY A 51 -2.83 -0.69 -4.15
C GLY A 51 -3.67 -1.03 -5.39
N ALA A 52 -3.29 -0.47 -6.53
CA ALA A 52 -3.96 -0.65 -7.82
C ALA A 52 -3.94 -2.10 -8.33
N LEU A 53 -3.00 -2.91 -7.88
CA LEU A 53 -2.80 -4.30 -8.34
C LEU A 53 -3.39 -5.33 -7.35
N LEU A 54 -4.05 -4.86 -6.29
CA LEU A 54 -4.71 -5.72 -5.32
C LEU A 54 -6.06 -6.23 -5.83
N ALA A 55 -6.49 -7.37 -5.27
CA ALA A 55 -7.76 -8.00 -5.63
C ALA A 55 -8.94 -7.01 -5.52
N GLY A 56 -9.70 -6.87 -6.60
CA GLY A 56 -10.87 -5.99 -6.67
C GLY A 56 -10.56 -4.50 -6.83
N ALA A 57 -9.30 -4.08 -6.76
CA ALA A 57 -8.91 -2.69 -6.99
C ALA A 57 -9.23 -2.25 -8.44
N PRO A 58 -9.56 -0.96 -8.65
CA PRO A 58 -9.42 -0.37 -9.97
C PRO A 58 -7.94 -0.23 -10.33
N ASP A 59 -7.66 0.04 -11.61
CA ASP A 59 -6.32 0.27 -12.15
C ASP A 59 -5.74 1.66 -11.74
N ARG A 60 -5.84 1.97 -10.45
CA ARG A 60 -5.28 3.14 -9.78
C ARG A 60 -5.33 2.93 -8.27
N ASN A 61 -4.33 3.48 -7.58
CA ASN A 61 -4.32 3.48 -6.12
C ASN A 61 -5.52 4.24 -5.55
N LEU A 62 -6.13 3.67 -4.52
CA LEU A 62 -7.13 4.35 -3.71
C LEU A 62 -6.46 4.92 -2.46
N ARG A 63 -6.86 6.14 -2.08
CA ARG A 63 -6.39 6.81 -0.86
C ARG A 63 -7.59 7.41 -0.12
N THR A 64 -7.54 7.40 1.20
CA THR A 64 -8.53 8.03 2.08
C THR A 64 -7.86 8.53 3.36
N THR A 65 -8.35 9.65 3.89
CA THR A 65 -8.03 10.10 5.25
C THR A 65 -9.08 9.62 6.26
N SER A 66 -10.15 8.97 5.81
CA SER A 66 -11.17 8.38 6.67
C SER A 66 -10.76 6.96 7.08
N TYR A 67 -9.98 6.87 8.14
CA TYR A 67 -9.57 5.59 8.72
C TYR A 67 -9.38 5.71 10.24
N ARG A 68 -9.30 4.57 10.91
CA ARG A 68 -9.01 4.50 12.35
C ARG A 68 -8.27 3.23 12.71
N PHE A 69 -7.54 3.30 13.82
CA PHE A 69 -6.99 2.15 14.51
C PHE A 69 -7.86 1.78 15.69
N VAL A 70 -8.10 0.49 15.87
CA VAL A 70 -8.80 -0.06 17.03
C VAL A 70 -7.88 -1.07 17.68
N ARG A 71 -7.45 -0.77 18.91
CA ARG A 71 -6.68 -1.70 19.74
C ARG A 71 -7.58 -2.43 20.70
N SER A 72 -7.37 -3.73 20.87
CA SER A 72 -8.08 -4.57 21.84
C SER A 72 -7.13 -5.61 22.40
N GLY A 73 -6.76 -5.48 23.68
CA GLY A 73 -5.71 -6.32 24.27
C GLY A 73 -4.38 -6.15 23.53
N ASN A 74 -3.85 -7.25 23.02
CA ASN A 74 -2.64 -7.28 22.20
C ASN A 74 -2.91 -7.10 20.71
N SER A 75 -4.16 -6.99 20.25
CA SER A 75 -4.48 -6.92 18.82
C SER A 75 -4.61 -5.50 18.30
N LEU A 76 -4.34 -5.32 17.00
CA LEU A 76 -4.53 -4.08 16.26
C LEU A 76 -5.44 -4.30 15.04
N THR A 77 -6.46 -3.46 14.87
CA THR A 77 -7.30 -3.42 13.67
C THR A 77 -7.17 -2.07 12.98
N LEU A 78 -6.88 -2.06 11.70
CA LEU A 78 -7.01 -0.90 10.81
C LEU A 78 -8.35 -1.00 10.07
N VAL A 79 -9.16 0.06 10.14
CA VAL A 79 -10.40 0.16 9.35
C VAL A 79 -10.33 1.42 8.49
N CYS A 80 -10.45 1.27 7.18
CA CYS A 80 -10.41 2.36 6.22
C CYS A 80 -11.70 2.43 5.40
N SER A 81 -12.19 3.65 5.18
CA SER A 81 -13.41 3.93 4.43
C SER A 81 -13.09 4.79 3.22
N TYR A 82 -13.31 4.25 2.03
CA TYR A 82 -13.12 4.92 0.76
C TYR A 82 -14.50 5.23 0.21
N THR A 83 -14.73 6.49 -0.13
CA THR A 83 -15.99 6.97 -0.67
C THR A 83 -15.73 7.78 -1.93
N GLY A 84 -16.76 7.95 -2.76
CA GLY A 84 -16.62 8.70 -4.02
C GLY A 84 -15.77 7.99 -5.08
N ILE A 85 -15.63 6.66 -4.99
CA ILE A 85 -15.00 5.87 -6.05
C ILE A 85 -15.90 5.96 -7.30
N PRO A 86 -15.38 6.40 -8.46
CA PRO A 86 -16.18 6.46 -9.68
C PRO A 86 -16.81 5.11 -10.03
N SER A 87 -18.00 5.08 -10.62
CA SER A 87 -18.66 3.82 -10.99
C SER A 87 -17.98 3.08 -12.15
N PHE A 88 -17.15 3.79 -12.90
CA PHE A 88 -16.38 3.32 -14.04
C PHE A 88 -15.01 3.99 -14.00
N ILE A 89 -13.95 3.19 -14.15
CA ILE A 89 -12.58 3.65 -14.30
C ILE A 89 -12.03 2.94 -15.54
N PRO A 90 -11.68 3.69 -16.61
CA PRO A 90 -11.12 3.08 -17.80
C PRO A 90 -9.74 2.49 -17.50
N GLU A 91 -9.39 1.46 -18.26
CA GLU A 91 -8.05 0.88 -18.26
C GLU A 91 -6.94 1.93 -18.50
N ALA A 92 -5.84 1.86 -17.75
CA ALA A 92 -4.61 2.57 -18.09
C ALA A 92 -3.83 1.79 -19.16
N GLU A 93 -2.90 2.42 -19.87
CA GLU A 93 -2.20 1.84 -21.04
C GLU A 93 -1.58 0.43 -20.85
N ASN A 94 -1.36 -0.01 -19.60
CA ASN A 94 -0.84 -1.35 -19.25
C ASN A 94 -1.67 -2.07 -18.16
N GLY A 95 -2.97 -1.78 -18.08
CA GLY A 95 -3.86 -2.19 -17.00
C GLY A 95 -4.41 -3.62 -17.07
N ASN A 96 -5.33 -3.91 -16.14
CA ASN A 96 -6.06 -5.18 -16.04
C ASN A 96 -7.46 -5.11 -16.71
N GLY A 97 -7.65 -4.22 -17.69
CA GLY A 97 -8.94 -3.92 -18.29
C GLY A 97 -9.76 -2.86 -17.55
N ASP A 98 -10.87 -2.47 -18.19
CA ASP A 98 -11.85 -1.54 -17.62
C ASP A 98 -12.39 -2.04 -16.29
N TRP A 99 -12.45 -1.15 -15.29
CA TRP A 99 -13.00 -1.46 -13.98
C TRP A 99 -14.39 -0.87 -13.79
N TYR A 100 -15.29 -1.66 -13.22
CA TYR A 100 -16.65 -1.27 -12.89
C TYR A 100 -16.95 -1.51 -11.41
N ALA A 101 -17.53 -0.49 -10.78
CA ALA A 101 -17.94 -0.58 -9.39
C ALA A 101 -19.00 -1.69 -9.19
N PRO A 102 -18.82 -2.58 -8.18
CA PRO A 102 -19.81 -3.60 -7.88
C PRO A 102 -21.17 -3.00 -7.55
N THR A 103 -22.23 -3.48 -8.22
CA THR A 103 -23.62 -3.03 -7.96
C THR A 103 -24.27 -3.75 -6.79
N LYS A 104 -23.64 -4.82 -6.29
CA LYS A 104 -23.99 -5.58 -5.09
C LYS A 104 -22.78 -5.65 -4.16
N PRO A 105 -22.96 -5.86 -2.85
CA PRO A 105 -21.84 -6.07 -1.95
C PRO A 105 -20.97 -7.25 -2.40
N VAL A 106 -19.68 -7.01 -2.58
CA VAL A 106 -18.69 -8.03 -2.95
C VAL A 106 -17.51 -7.94 -1.99
N ARG A 107 -17.03 -9.10 -1.53
CA ARG A 107 -15.84 -9.20 -0.69
C ARG A 107 -14.64 -9.64 -1.52
N PHE A 108 -13.50 -9.00 -1.31
CA PHE A 108 -12.21 -9.49 -1.78
C PHE A 108 -11.27 -9.66 -0.59
N VAL A 109 -10.29 -10.53 -0.77
CA VAL A 109 -9.18 -10.72 0.16
C VAL A 109 -7.91 -10.58 -0.65
N ALA A 110 -7.05 -9.64 -0.27
CA ALA A 110 -5.69 -9.58 -0.78
C ALA A 110 -4.77 -10.17 0.29
N GLU A 111 -4.22 -11.35 0.00
CA GLU A 111 -3.42 -12.15 0.93
C GLU A 111 -2.09 -11.44 1.22
N SER A 112 -1.73 -11.34 2.51
CA SER A 112 -0.46 -10.73 2.97
C SER A 112 -0.16 -9.34 2.38
N ALA A 113 -1.20 -8.58 2.04
CA ALA A 113 -1.07 -7.30 1.35
C ALA A 113 -1.14 -6.09 2.29
N CYS A 114 -1.55 -6.26 3.55
CA CYS A 114 -1.69 -5.15 4.48
C CYS A 114 -0.44 -4.98 5.33
N LEU A 115 0.22 -3.84 5.15
CA LEU A 115 1.40 -3.44 5.89
C LEU A 115 1.01 -2.80 7.23
N PRO A 116 1.75 -3.11 8.30
CA PRO A 116 1.51 -2.52 9.60
C PRO A 116 1.86 -1.02 9.63
N PRO A 117 1.27 -0.25 10.55
CA PRO A 117 1.56 1.18 10.65
C PRO A 117 3.03 1.45 10.93
N GLY A 118 3.58 2.48 10.26
CA GLY A 118 4.99 2.87 10.40
C GLY A 118 5.94 2.20 9.39
N VAL A 119 5.48 1.20 8.64
CA VAL A 119 6.25 0.61 7.54
C VAL A 119 6.24 1.55 6.34
N ASP A 120 7.40 1.72 5.70
CA ASP A 120 7.49 2.35 4.39
C ASP A 120 6.85 1.43 3.34
N SER A 121 5.75 1.91 2.73
CA SER A 121 5.00 1.16 1.72
C SER A 121 5.81 0.79 0.46
N ALA A 122 6.87 1.55 0.17
CA ALA A 122 7.71 1.32 -1.01
C ALA A 122 8.83 0.33 -0.72
N GLY A 123 9.57 0.52 0.38
CA GLY A 123 10.65 -0.37 0.81
C GLY A 123 10.18 -1.62 1.55
N GLU A 124 8.91 -1.68 1.94
CA GLU A 124 8.30 -2.76 2.73
C GLU A 124 9.11 -3.08 4.00
N LEU A 125 9.63 -2.04 4.63
CA LEU A 125 10.54 -2.10 5.78
C LEU A 125 10.20 -1.04 6.82
N TYR A 126 10.64 -1.25 8.06
CA TYR A 126 10.63 -0.22 9.09
C TYR A 126 11.84 0.70 8.87
N PRO A 127 11.65 2.02 8.62
CA PRO A 127 12.75 2.93 8.31
C PRO A 127 13.79 3.06 9.45
N ASP A 128 13.34 2.87 10.69
CA ASP A 128 14.11 2.94 11.92
C ASP A 128 14.75 1.60 12.32
N ASP A 129 14.24 0.49 11.82
CA ASP A 129 14.78 -0.86 12.04
C ASP A 129 14.61 -1.73 10.79
N PRO A 130 15.46 -1.57 9.75
CA PRO A 130 15.29 -2.27 8.48
C PRO A 130 15.44 -3.80 8.57
N ASP A 131 16.05 -4.31 9.63
CA ASP A 131 16.25 -5.74 9.86
C ASP A 131 15.02 -6.39 10.53
N ARG A 132 14.10 -5.57 11.08
CA ARG A 132 12.85 -6.04 11.68
C ARG A 132 11.93 -6.62 10.60
N SER A 133 11.43 -7.83 10.85
CA SER A 133 10.43 -8.46 9.98
C SER A 133 9.13 -7.63 9.94
N VAL A 134 8.61 -7.40 8.74
CA VAL A 134 7.30 -6.79 8.54
C VAL A 134 6.21 -7.85 8.61
N ASP A 135 5.40 -7.78 9.67
CA ASP A 135 4.27 -8.69 9.88
C ASP A 135 3.08 -8.29 9.00
N ARG A 136 3.00 -8.86 7.79
CA ARG A 136 1.90 -8.59 6.85
C ARG A 136 0.69 -9.44 7.18
N VAL A 137 -0.48 -8.84 7.04
CA VAL A 137 -1.77 -9.54 7.20
C VAL A 137 -2.65 -9.33 5.97
N ASP A 138 -3.74 -10.08 5.90
CA ASP A 138 -4.68 -9.96 4.80
C ASP A 138 -5.43 -8.64 4.83
N ALA A 139 -5.56 -8.00 3.66
CA ALA A 139 -6.45 -6.88 3.46
C ALA A 139 -7.83 -7.40 3.05
N ASN A 140 -8.77 -7.34 4.00
CA ASN A 140 -10.15 -7.77 3.76
C ASN A 140 -10.98 -6.57 3.31
N THR A 141 -11.53 -6.61 2.09
CA THR A 141 -12.31 -5.50 1.56
C THR A 141 -13.77 -5.87 1.32
N LEU A 142 -14.67 -4.92 1.55
CA LEU A 142 -16.08 -4.97 1.19
C LEU A 142 -16.38 -3.80 0.25
N TRP A 143 -16.77 -4.12 -0.98
CA TRP A 143 -17.07 -3.15 -2.03
C TRP A 143 -18.57 -3.06 -2.27
N TYR A 144 -19.06 -1.84 -2.42
CA TYR A 144 -20.42 -1.58 -2.86
C TYR A 144 -20.52 -0.20 -3.49
N ARG A 145 -20.90 -0.15 -4.77
CA ARG A 145 -21.04 1.08 -5.56
C ARG A 145 -19.78 1.95 -5.44
N SER A 146 -19.94 3.19 -5.02
CA SER A 146 -18.87 4.17 -4.89
C SER A 146 -18.11 4.09 -3.55
N THR A 147 -18.26 2.98 -2.82
CA THR A 147 -17.64 2.78 -1.51
C THR A 147 -16.87 1.47 -1.40
N MET A 148 -15.76 1.53 -0.66
CA MET A 148 -15.02 0.37 -0.19
C MET A 148 -14.72 0.53 1.30
N THR A 149 -14.91 -0.53 2.08
CA THR A 149 -14.33 -0.65 3.44
C THR A 149 -13.21 -1.67 3.39
N MET A 150 -12.04 -1.30 3.91
CA MET A 150 -10.93 -2.22 4.12
C MET A 150 -10.71 -2.45 5.61
N VAL A 151 -10.43 -3.70 5.98
CA VAL A 151 -10.07 -4.12 7.33
C VAL A 151 -8.79 -4.94 7.28
N CYS A 152 -7.81 -4.54 8.10
CA CYS A 152 -6.62 -5.32 8.38
C CYS A 152 -6.58 -5.63 9.88
N PHE A 153 -6.20 -6.85 10.24
CA PHE A 153 -6.20 -7.31 11.63
C PHE A 153 -4.89 -8.02 11.95
N TRP A 154 -4.16 -7.47 12.91
CA TRP A 154 -2.99 -8.10 13.51
C TRP A 154 -3.37 -8.68 14.87
N PRO A 155 -3.23 -10.00 15.08
CA PRO A 155 -3.53 -10.62 16.37
C PRO A 155 -2.57 -10.14 17.47
N ASP A 156 -1.32 -9.87 17.09
CA ASP A 156 -0.28 -9.27 17.93
C ASP A 156 0.08 -7.91 17.33
N ASP A 157 -0.11 -6.83 18.09
CA ASP A 157 0.03 -5.44 17.66
C ASP A 157 1.49 -5.18 17.28
N PRO A 158 1.80 -5.00 15.98
CA PRO A 158 3.16 -4.86 15.49
C PRO A 158 3.76 -3.49 15.84
N THR A 159 3.05 -2.65 16.59
CA THR A 159 3.52 -1.35 17.07
C THR A 159 3.84 -1.34 18.57
N ARG A 160 3.82 -2.50 19.23
CA ARG A 160 4.07 -2.67 20.67
C ARG A 160 5.13 -3.70 20.99
#